data_AF-A0A260MAH1-F1
#
_entry.id   AF-A0A260MAH1-F1
#
_cell.length_a   1.000
_cell.length_b   1.000
_cell.length_c   1.000
_cell.angle_alpha   90.00
_cell.angle_beta   90.00
_cell.angle_gamma   90.00
#
_symmetry.space_group_name_H-M   'P 1'
#
loop_
_entity.id
_entity.type
_entity.pdbx_description
1 polymer ?
#
loop_
_entity_poly.entity_id
_entity_poly.type
_entity_poly.pdbx_seq_one_letter_code
_entity_poly.pdbx_strand_id
1 'polypeptide(L)' 'MSTYRRGDQVLVDFPDEDQPFAATVLAENPAGSGRYEVQESCGLRLAVNESVLLPASGVVL' A
#
# COMPACT_ATOMS: atom_id res chain seq x y z
N MET A 1 -15.95 -3.94 -0.96
CA MET A 1 -15.75 -2.49 -1.14
C MET A 1 -14.26 -2.27 -0.99
N SER A 2 -13.54 -1.81 -2.03
CA SER A 2 -12.10 -1.58 -1.95
C SER A 2 -11.82 -0.39 -1.04
N THR A 3 -11.02 -0.60 0.01
CA THR A 3 -10.73 0.39 1.05
C THR A 3 -9.79 1.49 0.54
N TYR A 4 -8.89 1.15 -0.38
CA TYR A 4 -7.88 2.05 -0.95
C TYR A 4 -8.09 2.23 -2.45
N ARG A 5 -7.85 3.44 -2.95
CA ARG A 5 -8.01 3.82 -4.36
C ARG A 5 -6.66 4.14 -4.99
N ARG A 6 -6.60 4.01 -6.32
CA ARG A 6 -5.43 4.46 -7.09
C ARG A 6 -5.12 5.93 -6.79
N GLY A 7 -3.86 6.21 -6.45
CA GLY A 7 -3.37 7.53 -6.07
C GLY A 7 -3.33 7.77 -4.56
N ASP A 8 -3.95 6.90 -3.76
CA ASP A 8 -3.87 7.03 -2.30
C ASP A 8 -2.45 6.76 -1.80
N GLN A 9 -1.99 7.59 -0.88
CA GLN A 9 -0.80 7.29 -0.08
C GLN A 9 -1.17 6.35 1.05
N VAL A 10 -0.40 5.28 1.17
CA VAL A 10 -0.56 4.21 2.15
C VAL A 10 0.79 3.91 2.77
N LEU A 11 0.78 3.33 3.96
CA LEU A 11 1.94 2.72 4.57
C LEU A 11 1.85 1.21 4.38
N VAL A 12 2.95 0.59 4.00
CA VAL A 12 3.06 -0.86 3.85
C VAL A 12 3.82 -1.39 5.05
N ASP A 13 3.14 -2.17 5.88
CA ASP A 13 3.68 -2.79 7.09
C ASP A 13 3.94 -4.28 6.86
N PHE A 14 5.18 -4.62 6.49
CA PHE A 14 5.58 -6.02 6.38
C PHE A 14 6.05 -6.53 7.73
N PRO A 15 5.57 -7.69 8.20
CA PRO A 15 6.01 -8.25 9.48
C PRO A 15 7.50 -8.64 9.50
N ASP A 16 8.11 -8.79 8.32
CA ASP A 16 9.52 -9.11 8.16
C ASP A 16 10.42 -7.85 8.10
N GLU A 17 9.85 -6.65 7.95
CA GLU A 17 10.57 -5.38 7.89
C GLU A 17 10.48 -4.68 9.25
N ASP A 18 11.58 -4.05 9.69
CA ASP A 18 11.62 -3.36 10.99
C ASP A 18 10.69 -2.14 11.05
N GLN A 19 10.37 -1.54 9.90
CA GLN A 19 9.54 -0.34 9.83
C GLN A 19 8.62 -0.34 8.59
N PRO A 20 7.40 0.18 8.72
CA PRO A 20 6.53 0.39 7.58
C PRO A 20 7.10 1.47 6.66
N PHE A 21 6.89 1.33 5.36
CA PHE A 21 7.33 2.32 4.37
C PHE A 21 6.15 2.94 3.63
N ALA A 22 6.34 4.18 3.15
CA ALA A 22 5.32 4.91 2.41
C ALA A 22 5.29 4.48 0.93
N ALA A 23 4.09 4.18 0.44
CA ALA A 23 3.86 3.84 -0.95
C ALA A 23 2.57 4.50 -1.48
N THR A 24 2.46 4.58 -2.80
CA THR A 24 1.29 5.09 -3.50
C THR A 24 0.59 3.96 -4.23
N VAL A 25 -0.73 3.84 -4.08
CA VAL A 25 -1.50 2.80 -4.79
C VAL A 25 -1.53 3.10 -6.28
N LEU A 26 -1.02 2.18 -7.10
CA LEU A 26 -1.01 2.27 -8.55
C LEU A 26 -2.19 1.58 -9.20
N ALA A 27 -2.61 0.43 -8.66
CA ALA A 27 -3.76 -0.31 -9.15
C ALA A 27 -4.53 -0.93 -7.99
N GLU A 28 -5.85 -0.78 -8.05
CA GLU A 28 -6.77 -1.48 -7.17
C GLU A 28 -6.84 -2.96 -7.52
N ASN A 29 -7.02 -3.77 -6.48
CA ASN A 29 -7.31 -5.20 -6.49
C ASN A 29 -7.61 -5.83 -7.87
N PRO A 30 -6.58 -6.24 -8.65
CA PRO A 30 -6.82 -6.83 -9.95
C PRO A 30 -7.54 -8.17 -9.73
N ALA A 31 -8.71 -8.27 -10.35
CA ALA A 31 -9.56 -9.47 -10.35
C ALA A 31 -10.07 -9.94 -8.97
N GLY A 32 -10.15 -9.07 -7.96
CA GLY A 32 -10.66 -9.47 -6.64
C GLY A 32 -9.71 -10.38 -5.85
N SER A 33 -8.44 -10.45 -6.25
CA SER A 33 -7.36 -11.20 -5.60
C SER A 33 -7.02 -10.78 -4.16
N GLY A 34 -7.46 -9.61 -3.72
CA GLY A 34 -7.15 -9.02 -2.41
C GLY A 34 -5.77 -8.35 -2.35
N ARG A 35 -5.11 -8.16 -3.50
CA ARG A 35 -3.76 -7.60 -3.60
C ARG A 35 -3.79 -6.26 -4.31
N TYR A 36 -3.09 -5.26 -3.79
CA TYR A 36 -2.98 -3.94 -4.41
C TYR A 36 -1.58 -3.78 -5.00
N GLU A 37 -1.49 -3.14 -6.16
CA GLU A 37 -0.19 -2.67 -6.64
C GLU A 37 0.10 -1.32 -5.99
N VAL A 38 1.25 -1.22 -5.34
CA VAL A 38 1.76 0.01 -4.75
C VAL A 38 3.14 0.33 -5.32
N GLN A 39 3.50 1.61 -5.28
CA GLN A 39 4.81 2.10 -5.66
C GLN A 39 5.42 2.94 -4.56
N GLU A 40 6.65 2.60 -4.19
CA GLU A 40 7.45 3.36 -3.25
C GLU A 40 8.06 4.60 -3.91
N SER A 41 8.47 5.58 -3.10
CA SER A 41 9.13 6.82 -3.54
C SER A 41 10.39 6.58 -4.39
N CYS A 42 11.07 5.46 -4.21
CA CYS A 42 12.25 5.08 -5.00
C CYS A 42 11.90 4.56 -6.42
N GLY A 43 10.60 4.39 -6.72
CA GLY A 43 10.08 3.87 -7.98
C GLY A 43 9.83 2.36 -7.97
N LEU A 44 10.16 1.65 -6.89
CA LEU A 44 9.91 0.22 -6.73
C LEU A 44 8.40 -0.08 -6.73
N ARG A 45 7.98 -1.08 -7.50
CA ARG A 45 6.57 -1.51 -7.60
C ARG A 45 6.39 -2.87 -6.96
N LEU A 46 5.41 -2.97 -6.07
CA LEU A 46 5.14 -4.17 -5.27
C LEU A 46 3.65 -4.49 -5.28
N ALA A 47 3.32 -5.78 -5.31
CA ALA A 47 1.95 -6.27 -5.12
C ALA A 47 1.79 -6.76 -3.69
N VAL A 48 0.99 -6.05 -2.89
CA VAL A 48 0.86 -6.28 -1.45
C VAL A 48 -0.58 -6.63 -1.08
N ASN A 49 -0.76 -7.43 -0.03
CA ASN A 49 -2.11 -7.78 0.44
C ASN A 49 -2.76 -6.56 1.12
N GLU A 50 -4.09 -6.48 1.10
CA GLU A 50 -4.81 -5.43 1.83
C GLU A 50 -4.47 -5.40 3.34
N SER A 51 -4.17 -6.57 3.93
CA SER A 51 -3.88 -6.71 5.35
C SER A 51 -2.61 -6.00 5.82
N VAL A 52 -1.68 -5.70 4.91
CA VAL A 52 -0.42 -4.98 5.22
C VAL A 52 -0.51 -3.50 4.84
N LEU A 53 -1.65 -3.05 4.32
CA LEU A 53 -1.86 -1.65 3.97
C LEU A 53 -2.48 -0.89 5.14
N LEU A 54 -1.81 0.16 5.57
CA LEU A 54 -2.25 1.10 6.58
C LEU A 54 -2.55 2.46 5.94
N PRO A 55 -3.59 3.19 6.39
CA PRO A 55 -3.89 4.51 5.87
C PRO A 55 -2.84 5.53 6.32
N ALA A 56 -2.32 6.35 5.38
CA ALA A 56 -1.35 7.40 5.70
C ALA A 56 -1.93 8.58 6.52
N SER A 57 -3.24 8.58 6.77
CA SER A 57 -3.98 9.66 7.46
C SER A 57 -3.71 9.77 8.97
N GLY A 58 -2.87 8.88 9.54
CA GLY A 58 -2.48 8.90 10.96
C GLY A 58 -1.06 9.38 11.25
N VAL A 59 -0.23 9.66 10.23
CA VAL A 59 1.16 10.08 10.43
C VAL A 59 1.30 11.57 10.18
N VAL A 60 1.49 12.33 11.26
CA VAL A 60 1.97 13.71 11.21
C VAL A 60 3.50 13.64 11.08
N LEU A 61 4.02 13.95 9.89
CA LEU A 61 5.46 14.20 9.68
C LEU A 61 5.87 15.53 10.31
#